data_AF-A0A7L1DFR5-F1
#
_entry.id   AF-A0A7L1DFR5-F1
#
_cell.length_a   1.000
_cell.length_b   1.000
_cell.length_c   1.000
_cell.angle_alpha   90.00
_cell.angle_beta   90.00
_cell.angle_gamma   90.00
#
_symmetry.space_group_name_H-M   'P 1'
#
loop_
_entity.id
_entity.type
_entity.pdbx_description
1 polymer ?
#
loop_
_entity_poly.entity_id
_entity_poly.type
_entity_poly.pdbx_seq_one_letter_code
_entity_poly.pdbx_strand_id
1 'polypeptide(L)'
;AGDIERLLAAFSSQRDAVVAAARKLLTDERAPRRQKLLADLIHNLSENILAEDKEDDEKWFEGLEPRFKNKSSYMRHSCESRMRGYMREVSGFLSHVHPAARDAYRGVIELMAEQLKSVKYNGCYFDRREEEEAARLCTSEGWFSCQGPFDREDCPCRHSINPYSNRESRILFSTWNLDHIIEKKRAVVPELAEAVKTRDGREVNWEYFYQLLFTLDNLKLVHIACHKKTTHNLSCDKAKIYRKRKQNHEIS
;
A
#
# COMPACT_ATOMS: atom_id res chain seq x y z
N ALA A 1 -29.55 8.79 -17.77
CA ALA A 1 -28.28 8.29 -18.34
C ALA A 1 -27.68 9.32 -19.30
N GLY A 2 -28.42 9.79 -20.30
CA GLY A 2 -27.89 10.66 -21.38
C GLY A 2 -27.16 11.94 -20.96
N ASP A 3 -27.63 12.69 -19.95
CA ASP A 3 -26.94 13.93 -19.55
C ASP A 3 -25.60 13.68 -18.84
N ILE A 4 -25.54 12.62 -18.02
CA ILE A 4 -24.31 12.23 -17.32
C ILE A 4 -23.30 11.66 -18.32
N GLU A 5 -23.74 10.85 -19.28
CA GLU A 5 -22.88 10.32 -20.34
C GLU A 5 -22.28 11.43 -21.21
N ARG A 6 -23.09 12.43 -21.59
CA ARG A 6 -22.60 13.61 -22.32
C ARG A 6 -21.57 14.39 -21.51
N LEU A 7 -21.81 14.55 -20.20
CA LEU A 7 -20.88 15.23 -19.30
C LEU A 7 -19.55 14.49 -19.22
N LEU A 8 -19.57 13.17 -19.02
CA LEU A 8 -18.37 12.33 -18.96
C LEU A 8 -17.62 12.34 -20.30
N ALA A 9 -18.34 12.28 -21.42
CA ALA A 9 -17.75 12.38 -22.76
C ALA A 9 -17.06 13.73 -22.98
N ALA A 10 -17.65 14.83 -22.50
CA ALA A 10 -17.04 16.16 -22.57
C ALA A 10 -15.77 16.25 -21.72
N PHE A 11 -15.74 15.60 -20.55
CA PHE A 11 -14.54 15.55 -19.69
C PHE A 11 -13.37 14.82 -20.37
N SER A 12 -13.64 13.82 -21.19
CA SER A 12 -12.61 13.10 -21.95
C SER A 12 -12.19 13.83 -23.23
N SER A 13 -13.13 14.37 -24.00
CA SER A 13 -12.88 14.92 -25.35
C SER A 13 -12.57 16.42 -25.37
N GLN A 14 -13.00 17.18 -24.37
CA GLN A 14 -12.90 18.65 -24.30
C GLN A 14 -12.32 19.11 -22.96
N ARG A 15 -11.47 18.27 -22.35
CA ARG A 15 -10.95 18.44 -20.99
C ARG A 15 -10.46 19.87 -20.70
N ASP A 16 -9.57 20.40 -21.53
CA ASP A 16 -8.94 21.71 -21.28
C ASP A 16 -9.94 22.87 -21.36
N ALA A 17 -10.90 22.79 -22.30
CA ALA A 17 -11.98 23.77 -22.42
C ALA A 17 -12.91 23.73 -21.19
N VAL A 18 -13.23 22.53 -20.70
CA VAL A 18 -14.02 22.35 -19.47
C VAL A 18 -13.28 22.91 -18.26
N VAL A 19 -11.97 22.65 -18.13
CA VAL A 19 -11.15 23.20 -17.03
C VAL A 19 -11.12 24.72 -17.08
N ALA A 20 -10.91 25.32 -18.26
CA ALA A 20 -10.89 26.77 -18.41
C ALA A 20 -12.25 27.40 -18.03
N ALA A 21 -13.35 26.79 -18.49
CA ALA A 21 -14.70 27.24 -18.13
C ALA A 21 -14.97 27.11 -16.62
N ALA A 22 -14.60 25.97 -16.01
CA ALA A 22 -14.77 25.75 -14.57
C ALA A 22 -13.96 26.76 -13.74
N ARG A 23 -12.74 27.09 -14.14
CA ARG A 23 -11.91 28.13 -13.49
C ARG A 23 -12.59 29.50 -13.55
N LYS A 24 -13.11 29.89 -14.71
CA LYS A 24 -13.84 31.16 -14.88
C LYS A 24 -15.07 31.22 -13.99
N LEU A 25 -15.85 30.13 -13.92
CA LEU A 25 -17.01 30.05 -13.05
C LEU A 25 -16.63 30.13 -11.57
N LEU A 26 -15.51 29.53 -11.17
CA LEU A 26 -15.05 29.50 -9.79
C LEU A 26 -14.66 30.91 -9.27
N THR A 27 -14.15 31.79 -10.13
CA THR A 27 -13.65 33.12 -9.74
C THR A 27 -14.69 33.96 -8.99
N ASP A 28 -15.94 33.98 -9.47
CA ASP A 28 -17.01 34.81 -8.91
C ASP A 28 -18.06 34.01 -8.13
N GLU A 29 -17.90 32.67 -8.05
CA GLU A 29 -18.84 31.81 -7.35
C GLU A 29 -18.75 32.01 -5.84
N ARG A 30 -19.91 32.21 -5.18
CA ARG A 30 -19.97 32.44 -3.72
C ARG A 30 -20.61 31.29 -2.95
N ALA A 31 -21.36 30.42 -3.62
CA ALA A 31 -22.00 29.29 -2.95
C ALA A 31 -20.95 28.22 -2.60
N PRO A 32 -20.72 27.88 -1.31
CA PRO A 32 -19.64 26.97 -0.91
C PRO A 32 -19.71 25.60 -1.58
N ARG A 33 -20.92 25.06 -1.73
CA ARG A 33 -21.14 23.77 -2.42
C ARG A 33 -20.72 23.82 -3.89
N ARG A 34 -21.00 24.92 -4.59
CA ARG A 34 -20.65 25.10 -6.00
C ARG A 34 -19.15 25.32 -6.17
N GLN A 35 -18.53 26.10 -5.28
CA GLN A 35 -17.07 26.24 -5.23
C GLN A 35 -16.39 24.88 -5.06
N LYS A 36 -16.86 24.05 -4.11
CA LYS A 36 -16.29 22.72 -3.87
C LYS A 36 -16.40 21.82 -5.10
N LEU A 37 -17.58 21.75 -5.72
CA LEU A 37 -17.78 20.95 -6.94
C LEU A 37 -16.89 21.41 -8.10
N LEU A 38 -16.76 22.73 -8.31
CA LEU A 38 -15.89 23.28 -9.35
C LEU A 38 -14.42 23.02 -9.05
N ALA A 39 -13.99 23.19 -7.80
CA ALA A 39 -12.62 22.90 -7.38
C ALA A 39 -12.27 21.42 -7.55
N ASP A 40 -13.17 20.51 -7.14
CA ASP A 40 -13.00 19.07 -7.31
C ASP A 40 -12.95 18.69 -8.79
N LEU A 41 -13.81 19.29 -9.63
CA LEU A 41 -13.80 19.08 -11.07
C LEU A 41 -12.46 19.53 -11.69
N ILE A 42 -12.01 20.74 -11.36
CA ILE A 42 -10.74 21.28 -11.85
C ILE A 42 -9.58 20.39 -11.40
N HIS A 43 -9.57 19.95 -10.14
CA HIS A 43 -8.54 19.07 -9.60
C HIS A 43 -8.47 17.75 -10.39
N ASN A 44 -9.61 17.08 -10.59
CA ASN A 44 -9.66 15.78 -11.27
C ASN A 44 -9.30 15.88 -12.77
N LEU A 45 -9.60 17.00 -13.43
CA LEU A 45 -9.30 17.19 -14.85
C LEU A 45 -7.93 17.82 -15.12
N SER A 46 -7.36 18.56 -14.17
CA SER A 46 -6.02 19.18 -14.28
C SER A 46 -4.93 18.15 -13.95
N GLU A 47 -4.87 17.07 -14.72
CA GLU A 47 -3.93 15.96 -14.54
C GLU A 47 -2.92 15.83 -15.69
N ASN A 48 -1.78 15.21 -15.38
CA ASN A 48 -0.74 14.86 -16.34
C ASN A 48 -0.24 13.42 -16.09
N ILE A 49 -1.16 12.45 -16.13
CA ILE A 49 -0.85 11.04 -15.87
C ILE A 49 0.26 10.51 -16.80
N LEU A 50 0.22 10.88 -18.09
CA LEU A 50 1.13 10.32 -19.09
C LEU A 50 2.59 10.76 -18.87
N ALA A 51 2.82 11.96 -18.35
CA ALA A 51 4.15 12.39 -17.97
C ALA A 51 4.70 11.52 -16.85
N GLU A 52 5.94 11.07 -17.02
CA GLU A 52 6.65 10.31 -16.01
C GLU A 52 7.82 11.09 -15.43
N ASP A 53 8.66 11.62 -16.30
CA ASP A 53 9.93 12.19 -15.90
C ASP A 53 9.72 13.61 -15.36
N LYS A 54 10.62 14.04 -14.49
CA LYS A 54 10.49 15.31 -13.77
C LYS A 54 10.47 16.50 -14.71
N GLU A 55 11.23 16.40 -15.79
CA GLU A 55 11.34 17.40 -16.84
C GLU A 55 9.99 17.64 -17.55
N ASP A 56 9.11 16.62 -17.59
CA ASP A 56 7.80 16.70 -18.24
C ASP A 56 6.66 17.12 -17.29
N ASP A 57 6.89 17.10 -15.97
CA ASP A 57 5.87 17.44 -14.96
C ASP A 57 6.48 17.91 -13.63
N GLU A 58 7.26 18.99 -13.66
CA GLU A 58 7.96 19.52 -12.47
C GLU A 58 7.02 19.77 -11.28
N LYS A 59 5.80 20.22 -11.56
CA LYS A 59 4.76 20.51 -10.54
C LYS A 59 4.41 19.29 -9.72
N TRP A 60 4.36 18.12 -10.34
CA TRP A 60 4.16 16.89 -9.61
C TRP A 60 5.25 16.72 -8.56
N PHE A 61 6.53 16.94 -8.88
CA PHE A 61 7.70 16.72 -8.01
C PHE A 61 7.94 17.80 -6.94
N GLU A 62 7.15 18.87 -6.89
CA GLU A 62 7.30 19.91 -5.87
C GLU A 62 7.24 19.33 -4.44
N GLY A 63 8.22 19.71 -3.62
CA GLY A 63 8.38 19.25 -2.24
C GLY A 63 9.08 17.89 -2.07
N LEU A 64 9.48 17.23 -3.16
CA LEU A 64 10.30 16.01 -3.09
C LEU A 64 11.80 16.30 -3.07
N GLU A 65 12.55 15.35 -2.54
CA GLU A 65 14.01 15.36 -2.60
C GLU A 65 14.52 15.37 -4.07
N PRO A 66 15.62 16.08 -4.38
CA PRO A 66 16.14 16.19 -5.76
C PRO A 66 16.55 14.88 -6.44
N ARG A 67 16.71 13.80 -5.66
CA ARG A 67 17.09 12.46 -6.16
C ARG A 67 16.00 11.79 -7.01
N PHE A 68 14.73 12.17 -6.83
CA PHE A 68 13.64 11.57 -7.61
C PHE A 68 13.54 12.23 -8.99
N LYS A 69 13.77 11.42 -10.03
CA LYS A 69 13.76 11.86 -11.44
C LYS A 69 12.51 11.43 -12.20
N ASN A 70 11.82 10.40 -11.74
CA ASN A 70 10.59 9.90 -12.34
C ASN A 70 9.56 9.51 -11.28
N LYS A 71 8.27 9.58 -11.64
CA LYS A 71 7.16 9.35 -10.71
C LYS A 71 7.22 7.94 -10.11
N SER A 72 7.50 6.93 -10.92
CA SER A 72 7.55 5.52 -10.50
C SER A 72 8.65 5.26 -9.48
N SER A 73 9.83 5.89 -9.61
CA SER A 73 10.91 5.77 -8.63
C SER A 73 10.49 6.30 -7.25
N TYR A 74 9.75 7.41 -7.21
CA TYR A 74 9.20 7.93 -5.96
C TYR A 74 8.11 7.01 -5.40
N MET A 75 7.19 6.53 -6.25
CA MET A 75 6.11 5.64 -5.81
C MET A 75 6.65 4.31 -5.28
N ARG A 76 7.66 3.74 -5.94
CA ARG A 76 8.42 2.59 -5.47
C ARG A 76 9.02 2.86 -4.09
N HIS A 77 9.79 3.94 -3.96
CA HIS A 77 10.37 4.35 -2.68
C HIS A 77 9.31 4.56 -1.58
N SER A 78 8.13 5.09 -1.93
CA SER A 78 7.00 5.27 -1.02
C SER A 78 6.51 3.93 -0.47
N CYS A 79 6.37 2.90 -1.32
CA CYS A 79 6.06 1.54 -0.88
C CYS A 79 7.17 0.95 -0.01
N GLU A 80 8.42 1.01 -0.47
CA GLU A 80 9.57 0.51 0.27
C GLU A 80 9.66 1.12 1.67
N SER A 81 9.36 2.41 1.80
CA SER A 81 9.34 3.13 3.07
C SER A 81 8.31 2.56 4.04
N ARG A 82 7.14 2.11 3.54
CA ARG A 82 6.12 1.43 4.36
C ARG A 82 6.63 0.08 4.84
N MET A 83 7.20 -0.74 3.95
CA MET A 83 7.77 -2.05 4.31
C MET A 83 8.92 -1.93 5.31
N ARG A 84 9.84 -0.97 5.12
CA ARG A 84 10.89 -0.66 6.09
C ARG A 84 10.31 -0.18 7.42
N GLY A 85 9.21 0.58 7.40
CA GLY A 85 8.44 0.94 8.58
C GLY A 85 7.94 -0.28 9.34
N TYR A 86 7.33 -1.24 8.64
CA TYR A 86 6.86 -2.48 9.24
C TYR A 86 8.01 -3.29 9.84
N MET A 87 9.14 -3.41 9.13
CA MET A 87 10.32 -4.09 9.62
C MET A 87 10.89 -3.42 10.88
N ARG A 88 10.96 -2.08 10.92
CA ARG A 88 11.39 -1.34 12.13
C ARG A 88 10.50 -1.63 13.33
N GLU A 89 9.19 -1.79 13.13
CA GLU A 89 8.27 -2.12 14.21
C GLU A 89 8.45 -3.58 14.71
N VAL A 90 8.66 -4.54 13.79
CA VAL A 90 8.95 -5.94 14.15
C VAL A 90 10.25 -6.03 14.95
N SER A 91 11.31 -5.33 14.50
CA SER A 91 12.59 -5.24 15.21
C SER A 91 12.45 -4.53 16.55
N GLY A 92 11.65 -3.45 16.61
CA GLY A 92 11.39 -2.69 17.83
C GLY A 92 10.68 -3.51 18.91
N PHE A 93 9.97 -4.58 18.54
CA PHE A 93 9.34 -5.49 19.49
C PHE A 93 10.33 -6.34 20.28
N LEU A 94 11.61 -6.42 19.86
CA LEU A 94 12.64 -7.22 20.53
C LEU A 94 12.76 -6.92 22.04
N SER A 95 12.51 -5.69 22.48
CA SER A 95 12.53 -5.31 23.90
C SER A 95 11.45 -6.03 24.73
N HIS A 96 10.33 -6.39 24.11
CA HIS A 96 9.20 -7.10 24.71
C HIS A 96 9.33 -8.63 24.62
N VAL A 97 10.31 -9.13 23.88
CA VAL A 97 10.60 -10.57 23.77
C VAL A 97 11.29 -11.05 25.04
N HIS A 98 10.87 -12.22 25.54
CA HIS A 98 11.45 -12.87 26.70
C HIS A 98 12.98 -13.04 26.53
N PRO A 99 13.82 -12.73 27.55
CA PRO A 99 15.27 -12.72 27.40
C PRO A 99 15.86 -13.99 26.76
N ALA A 100 15.39 -15.17 27.19
CA ALA A 100 15.84 -16.45 26.67
C ALA A 100 15.50 -16.72 25.19
N ALA A 101 14.60 -15.93 24.58
CA ALA A 101 14.16 -16.07 23.20
C ALA A 101 14.71 -14.98 22.26
N ARG A 102 15.42 -13.98 22.79
CA ARG A 102 15.84 -12.79 22.03
C ARG A 102 16.79 -13.10 20.88
N ASP A 103 17.75 -13.99 21.09
CA ASP A 103 18.73 -14.33 20.04
C ASP A 103 18.06 -15.09 18.89
N ALA A 104 17.19 -16.04 19.21
CA ALA A 104 16.41 -16.76 18.21
C ALA A 104 15.45 -15.82 17.44
N TYR A 105 14.83 -14.86 18.13
CA TYR A 105 13.97 -13.86 17.48
C TYR A 105 14.78 -12.92 16.58
N ARG A 106 15.99 -12.52 16.99
CA ARG A 106 16.92 -11.74 16.17
C ARG A 106 17.33 -12.49 14.90
N GLY A 107 17.64 -13.78 15.00
CA GLY A 107 17.93 -14.59 13.81
C GLY A 107 16.77 -14.62 12.82
N VAL A 108 15.52 -14.70 13.31
CA VAL A 108 14.33 -14.61 12.44
C VAL A 108 14.19 -13.23 11.79
N ILE A 109 14.42 -12.14 12.54
CA ILE A 109 14.41 -10.77 12.01
C ILE A 109 15.45 -10.63 10.88
N GLU A 110 16.65 -11.18 11.05
CA GLU A 110 17.72 -11.11 10.05
C GLU A 110 17.32 -11.81 8.76
N LEU A 111 16.77 -13.02 8.85
CA LEU A 111 16.23 -13.76 7.69
C LEU A 111 15.15 -12.96 6.95
N MET A 112 14.18 -12.38 7.69
CA MET A 112 13.14 -11.54 7.10
C MET A 112 13.70 -10.27 6.45
N ALA A 113 14.72 -9.65 7.07
CA ALA A 113 15.34 -8.44 6.54
C ALA A 113 16.14 -8.73 5.26
N GLU A 114 16.84 -9.86 5.20
CA GLU A 114 17.52 -10.33 4.00
C GLU A 114 16.53 -10.64 2.87
N GLN A 115 15.43 -11.33 3.19
CA GLN A 115 14.38 -11.60 2.23
C GLN A 115 13.71 -10.32 1.74
N LEU A 116 13.43 -9.35 2.61
CA LEU A 116 12.91 -8.04 2.18
C LEU A 116 13.89 -7.31 1.25
N LYS A 117 15.19 -7.36 1.53
CA LYS A 117 16.21 -6.76 0.66
C LYS A 117 16.25 -7.42 -0.71
N SER A 118 16.17 -8.75 -0.77
CA SER A 118 16.24 -9.51 -2.03
C SER A 118 15.09 -9.14 -2.97
N VAL A 119 13.90 -8.85 -2.43
CA VAL A 119 12.72 -8.40 -3.18
C VAL A 119 12.55 -6.88 -3.24
N LYS A 120 13.62 -6.11 -2.94
CA LYS A 120 13.61 -4.63 -2.97
C LYS A 120 12.45 -4.02 -2.17
N TYR A 121 12.18 -4.58 -0.99
CA TYR A 121 11.14 -4.16 -0.05
C TYR A 121 9.75 -4.02 -0.68
N ASN A 122 9.43 -4.90 -1.64
CA ASN A 122 8.15 -4.93 -2.35
C ASN A 122 7.77 -3.56 -2.96
N GLY A 123 8.77 -2.78 -3.35
CA GLY A 123 8.57 -1.47 -3.97
C GLY A 123 7.67 -1.52 -5.21
N CYS A 124 7.73 -2.65 -5.93
CA CYS A 124 6.93 -2.94 -7.13
C CYS A 124 5.42 -2.78 -6.92
N TYR A 125 4.90 -2.97 -5.69
CA TYR A 125 3.47 -2.83 -5.40
C TYR A 125 2.91 -1.48 -5.84
N PHE A 126 3.70 -0.40 -5.78
CA PHE A 126 3.25 0.93 -6.18
C PHE A 126 3.83 1.42 -7.51
N ASP A 127 4.49 0.55 -8.27
CA ASP A 127 5.18 0.92 -9.50
C ASP A 127 4.37 0.55 -10.74
N ARG A 128 3.80 1.55 -11.42
CA ARG A 128 3.05 1.33 -12.66
C ARG A 128 3.91 0.80 -13.82
N ARG A 129 5.24 0.97 -13.77
CA ARG A 129 6.19 0.46 -14.78
C ARG A 129 6.68 -0.96 -14.49
N GLU A 130 6.23 -1.58 -13.39
CA GLU A 130 6.51 -3.01 -13.14
C GLU A 130 5.88 -3.86 -14.25
N GLU A 131 6.68 -4.75 -14.85
CA GLU A 131 6.26 -5.55 -16.01
C GLU A 131 5.35 -6.71 -15.58
N GLU A 132 5.61 -7.27 -14.40
CA GLU A 132 4.77 -8.32 -13.82
C GLU A 132 3.48 -7.69 -13.25
N GLU A 133 2.38 -7.80 -13.99
CA GLU A 133 1.09 -7.22 -13.59
C GLU A 133 0.62 -7.71 -12.21
N ALA A 134 0.87 -8.98 -11.89
CA ALA A 134 0.53 -9.55 -10.59
C ALA A 134 1.35 -8.95 -9.43
N ALA A 135 2.50 -8.32 -9.71
CA ALA A 135 3.38 -7.74 -8.72
C ALA A 135 3.03 -6.28 -8.37
N ARG A 136 2.12 -5.62 -9.08
CA ARG A 136 1.74 -4.23 -8.84
C ARG A 136 0.26 -4.10 -8.45
N LEU A 137 -0.05 -3.11 -7.62
CA LEU A 137 -1.43 -2.85 -7.13
C LEU A 137 -2.19 -1.86 -8.00
N CYS A 138 -1.61 -1.40 -9.10
CA CYS A 138 -2.21 -0.42 -9.99
C CYS A 138 -2.22 -0.87 -11.46
N THR A 139 -3.07 -0.25 -12.27
CA THR A 139 -3.08 -0.43 -13.73
C THR A 139 -1.84 0.17 -14.38
N SER A 140 -1.62 -0.06 -15.69
CA SER A 140 -0.49 0.50 -16.47
C SER A 140 -0.41 2.02 -16.40
N GLU A 141 -1.56 2.66 -16.21
CA GLU A 141 -1.70 4.10 -16.11
C GLU A 141 -1.48 4.61 -14.67
N GLY A 142 -1.42 3.72 -13.68
CA GLY A 142 -1.22 4.04 -12.27
C GLY A 142 -2.50 4.19 -11.44
N TRP A 143 -3.62 3.63 -11.89
CA TRP A 143 -4.87 3.64 -11.10
C TRP A 143 -4.84 2.57 -10.02
N PHE A 144 -4.95 2.98 -8.76
CA PHE A 144 -5.13 2.11 -7.61
C PHE A 144 -6.61 2.02 -7.24
N SER A 145 -7.06 0.83 -6.90
CA SER A 145 -8.42 0.58 -6.40
C SER A 145 -8.37 0.14 -4.94
N CYS A 146 -9.26 0.67 -4.12
CA CYS A 146 -9.40 0.23 -2.74
C CYS A 146 -9.90 -1.21 -2.71
N GLN A 147 -9.21 -2.06 -1.97
CA GLN A 147 -9.57 -3.47 -1.81
C GLN A 147 -10.65 -3.69 -0.72
N GLY A 148 -11.19 -2.60 -0.14
CA GLY A 148 -12.19 -2.68 0.92
C GLY A 148 -11.62 -2.99 2.31
N PRO A 149 -12.42 -2.82 3.37
CA PRO A 149 -11.99 -3.11 4.73
C PRO A 149 -11.56 -4.58 4.90
N PHE A 150 -10.80 -4.89 5.94
CA PHE A 150 -10.28 -6.24 6.20
C PHE A 150 -11.36 -7.35 6.23
N ASP A 151 -12.60 -7.00 6.60
CA ASP A 151 -13.74 -7.91 6.77
C ASP A 151 -14.70 -7.95 5.57
N ARG A 152 -14.29 -7.43 4.41
CA ARG A 152 -15.05 -7.50 3.16
C ARG A 152 -14.13 -7.78 1.99
N GLU A 153 -14.69 -8.41 0.97
CA GLU A 153 -13.98 -8.67 -0.29
C GLU A 153 -13.68 -7.37 -1.04
N ASP A 154 -14.68 -6.48 -1.15
CA ASP A 154 -14.61 -5.29 -2.01
C ASP A 154 -14.86 -3.97 -1.27
N CYS A 155 -14.40 -2.87 -1.88
CA CYS A 155 -14.72 -1.52 -1.42
C CYS A 155 -16.16 -1.10 -1.82
N PRO A 156 -17.08 -0.88 -0.86
CA PRO A 156 -18.46 -0.52 -1.18
C PRO A 156 -18.60 0.84 -1.88
N CYS A 157 -17.64 1.75 -1.65
CA CYS A 157 -17.62 3.08 -2.26
C CYS A 157 -16.80 3.14 -3.56
N ARG A 158 -16.19 2.02 -3.99
CA ARG A 158 -15.30 1.95 -5.16
C ARG A 158 -14.25 3.06 -5.19
N HIS A 159 -13.66 3.36 -4.03
CA HIS A 159 -12.61 4.38 -3.95
C HIS A 159 -11.47 4.01 -4.90
N SER A 160 -11.04 4.97 -5.71
CA SER A 160 -9.88 4.86 -6.58
C SER A 160 -9.03 6.12 -6.49
N ILE A 161 -7.77 6.02 -6.90
CA ILE A 161 -6.85 7.16 -6.97
C ILE A 161 -5.76 6.87 -7.99
N ASN A 162 -5.29 7.92 -8.67
CA ASN A 162 -4.08 7.87 -9.47
C ASN A 162 -3.03 8.83 -8.89
N PRO A 163 -2.09 8.37 -8.05
CA PRO A 163 -1.07 9.24 -7.46
C PRO A 163 -0.07 9.77 -8.50
N TYR A 164 -0.06 9.25 -9.72
CA TYR A 164 0.74 9.75 -10.83
C TYR A 164 0.11 10.97 -11.53
N SER A 165 -1.16 11.27 -11.26
CA SER A 165 -1.91 12.28 -12.01
C SER A 165 -1.49 13.72 -11.71
N ASN A 166 -1.36 14.07 -10.43
CA ASN A 166 -0.99 15.40 -9.96
C ASN A 166 -0.39 15.36 -8.55
N ARG A 167 0.18 16.49 -8.12
CA ARG A 167 0.84 16.65 -6.80
C ARG A 167 -0.07 16.33 -5.62
N GLU A 168 -1.32 16.78 -5.67
CA GLU A 168 -2.26 16.60 -4.57
C GLU A 168 -2.74 15.14 -4.48
N SER A 169 -3.01 14.46 -5.60
CA SER A 169 -3.28 13.01 -5.63
C SER A 169 -2.12 12.20 -5.03
N ARG A 170 -0.87 12.55 -5.36
CA ARG A 170 0.31 11.93 -4.75
C ARG A 170 0.32 12.10 -3.23
N ILE A 171 0.01 13.30 -2.74
CA ILE A 171 -0.05 13.59 -1.30
C ILE A 171 -1.22 12.83 -0.65
N LEU A 172 -2.41 12.83 -1.24
CA LEU A 172 -3.58 12.11 -0.75
C LEU A 172 -3.32 10.61 -0.65
N PHE A 173 -2.53 10.03 -1.55
CA PHE A 173 -2.14 8.62 -1.48
C PHE A 173 -1.33 8.26 -0.22
N SER A 174 -0.70 9.23 0.46
CA SER A 174 -0.10 9.00 1.78
C SER A 174 -1.12 8.64 2.86
N THR A 175 -2.39 8.98 2.66
CA THR A 175 -3.49 8.61 3.58
C THR A 175 -4.04 7.21 3.33
N TRP A 176 -3.74 6.62 2.16
CA TRP A 176 -4.09 5.24 1.85
C TRP A 176 -3.15 4.29 2.60
N ASN A 177 -3.68 3.19 3.11
CA ASN A 177 -2.94 2.26 3.97
C ASN A 177 -2.76 0.91 3.28
N LEU A 178 -1.64 0.25 3.56
CA LEU A 178 -1.52 -1.20 3.37
C LEU A 178 -1.87 -1.84 4.71
N ASP A 179 -3.15 -2.11 4.90
CA ASP A 179 -3.74 -2.59 6.14
C ASP A 179 -3.54 -4.10 6.28
N HIS A 180 -3.12 -4.55 7.47
CA HIS A 180 -2.88 -5.96 7.75
C HIS A 180 -4.20 -6.65 8.12
N ILE A 181 -4.66 -7.64 7.34
CA ILE A 181 -5.89 -8.40 7.62
C ILE A 181 -5.77 -9.06 9.00
N ILE A 182 -4.74 -9.86 9.21
CA ILE A 182 -4.30 -10.32 10.55
C ILE A 182 -3.35 -9.26 11.10
N GLU A 183 -3.80 -8.54 12.13
CA GLU A 183 -3.12 -7.36 12.66
C GLU A 183 -1.66 -7.64 13.07
N LYS A 184 -0.72 -6.93 12.45
CA LYS A 184 0.72 -7.04 12.75
C LYS A 184 1.03 -6.89 14.24
N LYS A 185 0.64 -5.76 14.86
CA LYS A 185 1.03 -5.44 16.25
C LYS A 185 0.23 -6.23 17.29
N ARG A 186 -1.01 -6.59 17.00
CA ARG A 186 -1.92 -7.24 17.96
C ARG A 186 -1.88 -8.76 17.89
N ALA A 187 -1.57 -9.34 16.73
CA ALA A 187 -1.59 -10.78 16.52
C ALA A 187 -0.24 -11.31 16.02
N VAL A 188 0.24 -10.86 14.85
CA VAL A 188 1.37 -11.52 14.16
C VAL A 188 2.69 -11.45 14.93
N VAL A 189 3.08 -10.26 15.38
CA VAL A 189 4.36 -10.04 16.08
C VAL A 189 4.38 -10.69 17.47
N PRO A 190 3.35 -10.54 18.32
CA PRO A 190 3.26 -11.27 19.58
C PRO A 190 3.28 -12.80 19.39
N GLU A 191 2.59 -13.32 18.39
CA GLU A 191 2.58 -14.76 18.09
C GLU A 191 3.97 -15.26 17.67
N LEU A 192 4.70 -14.50 16.84
CA LEU A 192 6.07 -14.85 16.46
C LEU A 192 6.98 -14.93 17.69
N ALA A 193 6.90 -13.93 18.57
CA ALA A 193 7.70 -13.91 19.80
C ALA A 193 7.41 -15.12 20.70
N GLU A 194 6.12 -15.47 20.87
CA GLU A 194 5.72 -16.63 21.67
C GLU A 194 6.12 -17.95 20.99
N ALA A 195 5.99 -18.05 19.67
CA ALA A 195 6.38 -19.23 18.90
C ALA A 195 7.88 -19.53 19.02
N VAL A 196 8.72 -18.49 18.98
CA VAL A 196 10.17 -18.60 19.18
C VAL A 196 10.49 -19.08 20.61
N LYS A 197 9.78 -18.55 21.61
CA LYS A 197 9.98 -18.91 23.02
C LYS A 197 9.56 -20.35 23.33
N THR A 198 8.43 -20.80 22.79
CA THR A 198 7.79 -22.10 23.10
C THR A 198 8.09 -23.20 22.08
N ARG A 199 9.11 -22.98 21.23
CA ARG A 199 9.41 -23.86 20.11
C ARG A 199 9.71 -25.31 20.51
N ASP A 200 10.25 -25.55 21.69
CA ASP A 200 10.50 -26.90 22.23
C ASP A 200 11.19 -27.84 21.21
N GLY A 201 12.29 -27.36 20.62
CA GLY A 201 13.04 -28.06 19.57
C GLY A 201 12.43 -28.03 18.16
N ARG A 202 11.23 -27.47 17.97
CA ARG A 202 10.66 -27.23 16.63
C ARG A 202 11.31 -26.02 15.96
N GLU A 203 11.31 -26.03 14.64
CA GLU A 203 11.76 -24.90 13.83
C GLU A 203 10.55 -24.00 13.52
N VAL A 204 10.67 -22.70 13.85
CA VAL A 204 9.65 -21.70 13.50
C VAL A 204 9.66 -21.49 11.99
N ASN A 205 8.49 -21.53 11.37
CA ASN A 205 8.30 -21.24 9.96
C ASN A 205 8.28 -19.71 9.75
N TRP A 206 9.46 -19.10 9.70
CA TRP A 206 9.58 -17.65 9.57
C TRP A 206 8.99 -17.14 8.26
N GLU A 207 8.98 -17.96 7.20
CA GLU A 207 8.38 -17.58 5.90
C GLU A 207 6.88 -17.30 6.02
N TYR A 208 6.17 -18.05 6.86
CA TYR A 208 4.75 -17.79 7.12
C TYR A 208 4.53 -16.42 7.77
N PHE A 209 5.35 -16.07 8.77
CA PHE A 209 5.28 -14.75 9.38
C PHE A 209 5.72 -13.64 8.41
N TYR A 210 6.69 -13.92 7.54
CA TYR A 210 7.10 -12.98 6.49
C TYR A 210 5.94 -12.65 5.55
N GLN A 211 5.19 -13.66 5.10
CA GLN A 211 3.98 -13.48 4.29
C GLN A 211 2.98 -12.57 5.02
N LEU A 212 2.67 -12.89 6.27
CA LEU A 212 1.74 -12.08 7.06
C LEU A 212 2.20 -10.63 7.27
N LEU A 213 3.50 -10.37 7.36
CA LEU A 213 4.03 -9.06 7.70
C LEU A 213 4.24 -8.16 6.48
N PHE A 214 4.56 -8.72 5.32
CA PHE A 214 5.14 -7.95 4.23
C PHE A 214 4.54 -8.20 2.85
N THR A 215 3.67 -9.21 2.68
CA THR A 215 3.11 -9.55 1.36
C THR A 215 1.62 -9.24 1.25
N LEU A 216 1.12 -9.23 0.02
CA LEU A 216 -0.31 -9.04 -0.27
C LEU A 216 -1.19 -10.21 0.21
N ASP A 217 -0.59 -11.30 0.69
CA ASP A 217 -1.33 -12.41 1.32
C ASP A 217 -2.08 -11.94 2.58
N ASN A 218 -1.59 -10.88 3.23
CA ASN A 218 -2.19 -10.30 4.43
C ASN A 218 -2.30 -8.78 4.38
N LEU A 219 -1.91 -8.13 3.28
CA LEU A 219 -1.98 -6.67 3.11
C LEU A 219 -3.10 -6.29 2.13
N LYS A 220 -4.01 -5.42 2.57
CA LYS A 220 -5.00 -4.77 1.70
C LYS A 220 -4.68 -3.30 1.53
N LEU A 221 -4.60 -2.82 0.29
CA LEU A 221 -4.55 -1.41 -0.02
C LEU A 221 -5.94 -0.78 0.16
N VAL A 222 -6.07 0.11 1.14
CA VAL A 222 -7.34 0.70 1.53
C VAL A 222 -7.29 2.21 1.60
N HIS A 223 -8.34 2.85 1.08
CA HIS A 223 -8.63 4.25 1.35
C HIS A 223 -8.83 4.46 2.87
N ILE A 224 -8.47 5.65 3.40
CA ILE A 224 -8.54 5.92 4.84
C ILE A 224 -9.93 5.67 5.45
N ALA A 225 -11.01 5.93 4.69
CA ALA A 225 -12.38 5.67 5.14
C ALA A 225 -12.74 4.16 5.20
N CYS A 226 -11.96 3.30 4.54
CA CYS A 226 -12.12 1.84 4.59
C CYS A 226 -11.15 1.18 5.59
N HIS A 227 -10.19 1.92 6.14
CA HIS A 227 -9.28 1.42 7.15
C HIS A 227 -9.98 1.41 8.53
N LYS A 228 -10.54 0.27 8.90
CA LYS A 228 -11.22 0.08 10.19
C LYS A 228 -10.17 -0.03 11.30
N LYS A 229 -10.11 0.96 12.19
CA LYS A 229 -9.19 0.94 13.35
C LYS A 229 -9.66 0.05 14.53
N THR A 230 -10.79 -0.64 14.36
CA THR A 230 -11.27 -1.64 15.32
C THR A 230 -10.33 -2.85 15.34
N THR A 231 -10.39 -3.67 16.39
CA THR A 231 -9.69 -4.97 16.38
C THR A 231 -10.25 -5.87 15.29
N HIS A 232 -9.39 -6.56 14.56
CA HIS A 232 -9.80 -7.44 13.46
C HIS A 232 -10.30 -8.80 13.96
N ASN A 233 -9.95 -9.18 15.19
CA ASN A 233 -10.31 -10.47 15.83
C ASN A 233 -9.91 -11.69 14.98
N LEU A 234 -8.83 -11.56 14.20
CA LEU A 234 -8.23 -12.63 13.43
C LEU A 234 -6.91 -13.06 14.09
N SER A 235 -6.61 -14.35 14.00
CA SER A 235 -5.41 -14.96 14.59
C SER A 235 -4.59 -15.68 13.54
N CYS A 236 -3.29 -15.84 13.81
CA CYS A 236 -2.42 -16.69 13.00
C CYS A 236 -2.95 -18.14 12.93
N ASP A 237 -2.87 -18.74 11.75
CA ASP A 237 -3.05 -20.18 11.53
C ASP A 237 -1.99 -20.98 12.30
N LYS A 238 -2.45 -21.67 13.34
CA LYS A 238 -1.59 -22.44 14.25
C LYS A 238 -0.88 -23.59 13.55
N ALA A 239 -1.43 -24.13 12.45
CA ALA A 239 -0.81 -25.23 11.71
C ALA A 239 0.41 -24.78 10.88
N LYS A 240 0.55 -23.48 10.63
CA LYS A 240 1.63 -22.90 9.81
C LYS A 240 2.78 -22.30 10.61
N ILE A 241 2.65 -22.18 11.93
CA ILE A 241 3.64 -21.53 12.80
C ILE A 241 5.00 -22.24 12.80
N TYR A 242 5.00 -23.57 12.76
CA TYR A 242 6.20 -24.39 12.78
C TYR A 242 6.36 -25.16 11.48
N ARG A 243 7.60 -25.40 11.05
CA ARG A 243 7.85 -26.23 9.87
C ARG A 243 7.47 -27.67 10.15
N LYS A 244 6.93 -28.36 9.14
CA LYS A 244 6.65 -29.80 9.22
C LYS A 244 7.97 -30.54 9.41
N ARG A 245 8.02 -31.48 10.35
CA ARG A 245 9.17 -32.40 10.47
C ARG A 245 9.29 -33.17 9.16
N LYS A 246 10.47 -33.14 8.53
CA LYS A 246 10.77 -34.05 7.41
C LYS A 246 10.60 -35.47 7.94
N GLN A 247 9.62 -36.22 7.43
CA GLN A 247 9.58 -37.66 7.64
C GLN A 247 10.74 -38.24 6.82
N ASN A 248 11.84 -38.57 7.49
CA ASN A 248 12.80 -39.50 6.91
C ASN A 248 12.06 -40.83 6.81
N HIS A 249 11.57 -41.18 5.61
CA HIS A 249 11.27 -42.57 5.32
C HIS A 249 12.62 -43.28 5.30
N GLU A 250 12.95 -43.96 6.40
CA GLU A 250 13.95 -45.03 6.36
C GLU A 250 13.37 -46.10 5.44
N ILE A 251 13.93 -46.20 4.24
CA ILE A 251 13.74 -47.36 3.38
C ILE A 251 14.48 -48.50 4.08
N SER A 252 13.73 -49.37 4.77
CA SER A 252 14.22 -50.68 5.20
C SER A 252 14.35 -51.63 4.02
#